data_AF-M7WJ95-F1
#
_entry.id   AF-M7WJ95-F1
#
_cell.length_a   1.000
_cell.length_b   1.000
_cell.length_c   1.000
_cell.angle_alpha   90.00
_cell.angle_beta   90.00
_cell.angle_gamma   90.00
#
_symmetry.space_group_name_H-M   'P 1'
#
loop_
_entity.id
_entity.type
_entity.pdbx_description
1 polymer ?
#
loop_
_entity_poly.entity_id
_entity_poly.type
_entity_poly.pdbx_seq_one_letter_code
_entity_poly.pdbx_strand_id
1 'polypeptide(L)'
;MKGFIFTLFLIIIAVNAVPENCFMCLDLVRELEEKIKGNDAAKITQLVNFLCKSQDSESPAGKVCSALLEKGINNLLEMIMEKIPVEKMCKLMDQC
;
A
#
# COMPACT_ATOMS: atom_id res chain seq x y z
N MET A 1 -46.74 16.99 -26.40
CA MET A 1 -46.00 17.78 -25.38
C MET A 1 -45.60 16.85 -24.25
N LYS A 2 -44.29 16.80 -23.97
CA LYS A 2 -43.63 16.65 -22.66
C LYS A 2 -44.15 15.58 -21.70
N GLY A 3 -43.28 14.61 -21.41
CA GLY A 3 -43.46 13.75 -20.24
C GLY A 3 -42.35 12.72 -20.01
N PHE A 4 -41.11 13.18 -19.88
CA PHE A 4 -40.08 12.55 -19.02
C PHE A 4 -39.82 11.04 -19.18
N ILE A 5 -39.19 10.68 -20.29
CA ILE A 5 -38.09 9.71 -20.29
C ILE A 5 -37.00 10.32 -19.39
N PHE A 6 -36.88 9.98 -18.09
CA PHE A 6 -35.66 10.25 -17.29
C PHE A 6 -35.67 9.66 -15.87
N THR A 7 -36.18 8.45 -15.65
CA THR A 7 -35.84 7.66 -14.43
C THR A 7 -34.83 6.58 -14.78
N LEU A 8 -33.80 7.00 -15.51
CA LEU A 8 -32.60 6.24 -15.83
C LEU A 8 -31.56 6.51 -14.72
N PHE A 9 -31.15 5.46 -14.01
CA PHE A 9 -29.90 5.34 -13.24
C PHE A 9 -29.64 6.39 -12.14
N LEU A 10 -30.14 6.10 -10.94
CA LEU A 10 -29.41 6.42 -9.70
C LEU A 10 -29.00 5.11 -9.02
N ILE A 11 -28.20 4.31 -9.72
CA ILE A 11 -27.32 3.35 -9.05
C ILE A 11 -26.14 4.18 -8.58
N ILE A 12 -26.23 4.71 -7.36
CA ILE A 12 -25.10 5.28 -6.66
C ILE A 12 -24.18 4.09 -6.36
N ILE A 13 -23.26 3.80 -7.28
CA ILE A 13 -22.14 2.91 -7.01
C ILE A 13 -21.28 3.70 -6.04
N ALA A 14 -21.43 3.45 -4.74
CA ALA A 14 -20.44 3.81 -3.75
C ALA A 14 -19.18 3.00 -4.10
N VAL A 15 -18.37 3.54 -5.02
CA VAL A 15 -16.99 3.12 -5.17
C VAL A 15 -16.36 3.52 -3.85
N ASN A 16 -16.22 2.55 -2.94
CA ASN A 16 -15.36 2.71 -1.77
C ASN A 16 -13.98 3.05 -2.33
N ALA A 17 -13.64 4.34 -2.34
CA ALA A 17 -12.32 4.78 -2.75
C ALA A 17 -11.33 4.10 -1.82
N VAL A 18 -10.51 3.22 -2.38
CA VAL A 18 -9.41 2.61 -1.63
C VAL A 18 -8.55 3.78 -1.13
N PRO A 19 -8.26 3.87 0.18
CA PRO A 19 -7.44 4.96 0.71
C PRO A 19 -6.13 5.06 -0.08
N GLU A 20 -5.67 6.26 -0.42
CA GLU A 20 -4.42 6.42 -1.18
C GLU A 20 -3.24 5.76 -0.47
N ASN A 21 -3.20 5.80 0.86
CA ASN A 21 -2.19 5.10 1.67
C ASN A 21 -2.22 3.58 1.46
N CYS A 22 -3.41 3.02 1.26
CA CYS A 22 -3.59 1.60 1.01
C CYS A 22 -3.04 1.22 -0.36
N PHE A 23 -3.37 2.02 -1.38
CA PHE A 23 -2.82 1.83 -2.72
C PHE A 23 -1.29 1.93 -2.72
N MET A 24 -0.72 2.96 -2.08
CA MET A 24 0.73 3.15 -2.00
C MET A 24 1.42 2.03 -1.24
N CYS A 25 0.80 1.51 -0.16
CA CYS A 25 1.32 0.36 0.54
C CYS A 25 1.34 -0.89 -0.33
N LEU A 26 0.23 -1.18 -1.01
CA LEU A 26 0.12 -2.35 -1.88
C LEU A 26 1.17 -2.33 -2.98
N ASP A 27 1.35 -1.16 -3.60
CA ASP A 27 2.32 -0.98 -4.69
C ASP A 27 3.76 -1.16 -4.19
N LEU A 28 4.12 -0.50 -3.09
CA LEU A 28 5.47 -0.57 -2.51
C LEU A 28 5.82 -1.97 -2.00
N VAL A 29 4.88 -2.66 -1.33
CA VAL A 29 5.10 -4.03 -0.84
C VAL A 29 5.19 -5.02 -2.00
N ARG A 30 4.40 -4.85 -3.07
CA ARG A 30 4.53 -5.66 -4.28
C ARG A 30 5.89 -5.43 -4.95
N GLU A 31 6.32 -4.18 -5.07
CA GLU A 31 7.63 -3.86 -5.65
C GLU A 31 8.78 -4.45 -4.81
N LEU A 32 8.64 -4.46 -3.49
CA LEU A 32 9.53 -5.18 -2.58
C LEU A 32 9.52 -6.69 -2.90
N GLU A 33 8.36 -7.36 -2.87
CA GLU A 33 8.27 -8.80 -3.16
C GLU A 33 8.91 -9.18 -4.52
N GLU A 34 8.72 -8.37 -5.56
CA GLU A 34 9.28 -8.64 -6.89
C GLU A 34 10.82 -8.46 -6.95
N LYS A 35 11.35 -7.44 -6.29
CA LYS A 35 12.79 -7.14 -6.28
C LYS A 35 13.56 -8.01 -5.29
N ILE A 36 12.87 -8.55 -4.28
CA ILE A 36 13.44 -9.42 -3.26
C ILE A 36 13.37 -10.86 -3.76
N LYS A 37 14.38 -11.27 -4.54
CA LYS A 37 14.61 -12.69 -4.83
C LYS A 37 15.40 -13.33 -3.68
N GLY A 38 14.69 -13.69 -2.60
CA GLY A 38 15.23 -14.43 -1.45
C GLY A 38 15.20 -13.65 -0.12
N ASN A 39 15.42 -14.37 0.98
CA ASN A 39 15.24 -13.85 2.35
C ASN A 39 16.46 -13.04 2.87
N ASP A 40 16.93 -12.05 2.10
CA ASP A 40 18.09 -11.23 2.49
C ASP A 40 17.64 -9.91 3.13
N ALA A 41 17.48 -9.92 4.45
CA ALA A 41 16.98 -8.79 5.22
C ALA A 41 17.74 -7.46 4.99
N ALA A 42 19.04 -7.53 4.69
CA ALA A 42 19.85 -6.35 4.44
C ALA A 42 19.47 -5.67 3.11
N LYS A 43 19.18 -6.45 2.06
CA LYS A 43 18.75 -5.92 0.76
C LYS A 43 17.38 -5.26 0.84
N ILE A 44 16.48 -5.87 1.59
CA ILE A 44 15.11 -5.37 1.80
C ILE A 44 15.15 -4.03 2.55
N THR A 45 15.96 -3.95 3.61
CA THR A 45 16.17 -2.72 4.37
C THR A 45 16.76 -1.61 3.49
N GLN A 46 17.73 -1.93 2.62
CA GLN A 46 18.27 -0.96 1.66
C GLN A 46 17.22 -0.51 0.65
N LEU A 47 16.37 -1.43 0.17
CA LEU A 47 15.34 -1.13 -0.82
C LEU A 47 14.25 -0.23 -0.24
N VAL A 48 13.76 -0.54 0.97
CA VAL A 48 12.80 0.31 1.69
C VAL A 48 13.40 1.70 1.89
N ASN A 49 14.64 1.79 2.39
CA ASN A 49 15.31 3.07 2.55
C ASN A 49 15.47 3.83 1.23
N PHE A 50 15.79 3.14 0.13
CA PHE A 50 15.91 3.77 -1.18
C PHE A 50 14.58 4.33 -1.69
N LEU A 51 13.52 3.52 -1.63
CA LEU A 51 12.17 3.92 -2.05
C LEU A 51 11.62 5.05 -1.17
N CYS A 52 11.93 5.03 0.12
CA CYS A 52 11.46 6.02 1.08
C CYS A 52 12.27 7.32 1.10
N LYS A 53 13.55 7.28 0.70
CA LYS A 53 14.41 8.48 0.66
C LYS A 53 13.94 9.53 -0.35
N SER A 54 13.22 9.11 -1.39
CA SER A 54 12.67 10.03 -2.40
C SER A 54 11.26 10.53 -2.09
N GLN A 55 10.63 10.05 -1.00
CA GLN A 55 9.26 10.43 -0.66
C GLN A 55 9.28 11.62 0.30
N ASP A 56 8.44 12.61 0.00
CA ASP A 56 8.11 13.67 0.95
C ASP A 56 7.36 13.04 2.13
N SER A 57 7.84 13.25 3.36
CA SER A 57 7.24 12.73 4.60
C SER A 57 5.77 13.12 4.80
N GLU A 58 5.33 14.25 4.22
CA GLU A 58 3.93 14.68 4.33
C GLU A 58 3.01 14.01 3.30
N SER A 59 3.60 13.43 2.24
CA SER A 59 2.87 12.71 1.21
C SER A 59 2.30 11.38 1.72
N PRO A 60 1.24 10.84 1.08
CA PRO A 60 0.73 9.49 1.38
C PRO A 60 1.83 8.43 1.39
N ALA A 61 2.74 8.48 0.41
CA ALA A 61 3.88 7.59 0.31
C ALA A 61 4.89 7.78 1.46
N GLY A 62 5.15 9.03 1.85
CA GLY A 62 6.00 9.37 2.98
C GLY A 62 5.44 8.87 4.30
N LYS A 63 4.12 8.94 4.50
CA LYS A 63 3.46 8.39 5.70
C LYS A 63 3.57 6.87 5.77
N VAL A 64 3.38 6.18 4.65
CA VAL A 64 3.60 4.72 4.55
C VAL A 64 5.07 4.38 4.85
N CYS A 65 6.00 5.16 4.31
CA CYS A 65 7.44 5.01 4.53
C CYS A 65 7.85 5.24 5.98
N SER A 66 7.33 6.29 6.61
CA SER A 66 7.53 6.54 8.04
C SER A 66 6.96 5.40 8.88
N ALA A 67 5.76 4.92 8.56
CA ALA A 67 5.16 3.77 9.24
C ALA A 67 5.98 2.48 9.07
N LEU A 68 6.57 2.25 7.90
CA LEU A 68 7.46 1.10 7.63
C LEU A 68 8.77 1.19 8.41
N LEU A 69 9.34 2.39 8.53
CA LEU A 69 10.54 2.64 9.31
C LEU A 69 10.28 2.57 10.83
N GLU A 70 9.13 3.09 11.29
CA GLU A 70 8.73 3.13 12.71
C GLU A 70 8.19 1.79 13.23
N LYS A 71 7.26 1.14 12.52
CA LYS A 71 6.72 -0.19 12.90
C LYS A 71 7.71 -1.32 12.64
N GLY A 72 8.89 -0.97 12.13
CA GLY A 72 10.04 -1.83 11.97
C GLY A 72 10.00 -2.57 10.64
N ILE A 73 11.00 -2.28 9.79
CA ILE A 73 11.31 -3.06 8.59
C ILE A 73 11.40 -4.55 8.92
N ASN A 74 11.80 -4.92 10.15
CA ASN A 74 11.84 -6.30 10.63
C ASN A 74 10.48 -7.02 10.63
N ASN A 75 9.39 -6.33 10.94
CA ASN A 75 8.05 -6.93 10.86
C ASN A 75 7.63 -7.12 9.41
N LEU A 76 7.88 -6.12 8.55
CA LEU A 76 7.65 -6.25 7.11
C LEU A 76 8.46 -7.42 6.53
N LEU A 77 9.71 -7.55 6.95
CA LEU A 77 10.62 -8.62 6.59
C LEU A 77 10.06 -9.99 6.96
N GLU A 78 9.64 -10.15 8.21
CA GLU A 78 9.03 -11.39 8.68
C GLU A 78 7.76 -11.71 7.88
N MET A 79 6.90 -10.72 7.64
CA MET A 79 5.69 -10.90 6.82
C MET A 79 6.01 -11.31 5.37
N ILE A 80 7.05 -10.73 4.75
CA ILE A 80 7.52 -11.11 3.41
C ILE A 80 8.11 -12.53 3.42
N MET A 81 8.91 -12.88 4.44
CA MET A 81 9.50 -14.22 4.58
C MET A 81 8.44 -15.30 4.83
N GLU A 82 7.39 -14.98 5.57
CA GLU A 82 6.22 -15.82 5.81
C GLU A 82 5.27 -15.88 4.61
N LYS A 83 5.54 -15.14 3.53
CA LYS A 83 4.71 -15.03 2.32
C LYS A 83 3.28 -14.61 2.65
N ILE A 84 3.13 -13.71 3.62
CA ILE A 84 1.83 -13.12 3.93
C ILE A 84 1.33 -12.37 2.69
N PRO A 85 0.04 -12.46 2.32
CA PRO A 85 -0.46 -11.69 1.19
C PRO A 85 -0.27 -10.18 1.39
N VAL A 86 0.18 -9.47 0.35
CA VAL A 86 0.44 -8.02 0.36
C VAL A 86 -0.73 -7.21 0.97
N GLU A 87 -1.97 -7.58 0.63
CA GLU A 87 -3.18 -6.95 1.17
C GLU A 87 -3.31 -7.09 2.69
N LYS A 88 -2.89 -8.24 3.23
CA LYS A 88 -2.90 -8.51 4.67
C LYS A 88 -1.76 -7.78 5.36
N MET A 89 -0.58 -7.66 4.72
CA MET A 89 0.52 -6.87 5.26
C MET A 89 0.12 -5.39 5.43
N CYS A 90 -0.49 -4.81 4.39
CA CYS A 90 -0.90 -3.41 4.44
C CYS A 90 -1.98 -3.11 5.47
N LYS A 91 -2.88 -4.07 5.74
CA LYS A 91 -3.81 -4.00 6.87
C LYS A 91 -3.12 -4.09 8.24
N LEU A 92 -2.17 -5.00 8.39
CA LEU A 92 -1.39 -5.12 9.64
C LEU A 92 -0.55 -3.87 9.93
N MET A 93 -0.11 -3.18 8.87
CA MET A 93 0.60 -1.91 8.98
C MET A 93 -0.33 -0.70 9.18
N ASP A 94 -1.65 -0.92 9.21
CA ASP A 94 -2.67 0.14 9.36
C ASP A 94 -2.59 1.19 8.23
N GLN A 95 -2.23 0.73 7.02
CA GLN A 95 -2.21 1.54 5.80
C GLN A 95 -3.43 1.26 4.92
N CYS A 96 -4.07 0.11 5.16
CA CYS A 96 -5.40 -0.32 4.75
C CYS A 96 -6.14 -0.81 6.01
#